data_AF-A0A718KFL4-F1
#
_entry.id   AF-A0A718KFL4-F1
#
_cell.length_a   1.000
_cell.length_b   1.000
_cell.length_c   1.000
_cell.angle_alpha   90.00
_cell.angle_beta   90.00
_cell.angle_gamma   90.00
#
_symmetry.space_group_name_H-M   'P 1'
#
loop_
_entity.id
_entity.type
_entity.pdbx_description
1 polymer ?
#
loop_
_entity_poly.entity_id
_entity_poly.type
_entity_poly.pdbx_seq_one_letter_code
_entity_poly.pdbx_strand_id
1 'polypeptide(L)'
;MIGDGKLLASAAWDAQSLNELKAKAGQDPAANIRPVARQVEGMFVQMMLKSMREALPKDGLFSSDQTRLYTSMYDQQIAQQMTAGKGLGLADMMVKQMTGGQTMPADDAPQVPLKFSLETVNSYQNQALTQLVRKAIPKTPDSSDAPLSGDSKDFLARLSLPARLASEQSGVPHHLILAQAALESGWGQRQILRENGEPSYNVFGVKATASWKGPVTEITTTEYENGEAKKVKAKFRVYSSYLEALSDYVALLARNPRYAAVTTAATAEQGAVALQNAGYATDPNYARKLTSMIQQLKAMSEKVSKTYSANLDNLF
;
A
#
# COMPACT_ATOMS: atom_id res chain seq x y z
N MET A 1 -22.73 -28.52 -11.69
CA MET A 1 -22.02 -27.54 -12.53
C MET A 1 -22.88 -26.29 -12.66
N ILE A 2 -22.52 -25.21 -11.98
CA ILE A 2 -23.13 -23.88 -12.17
C ILE A 2 -21.95 -22.90 -12.22
N GLY A 3 -21.87 -22.15 -13.31
CA GLY A 3 -20.64 -21.57 -13.84
C GLY A 3 -20.18 -20.26 -13.18
N ASP A 4 -18.87 -20.10 -13.16
CA ASP A 4 -18.06 -19.00 -12.62
C ASP A 4 -18.18 -17.66 -13.38
N GLY A 5 -19.29 -17.41 -14.08
CA GLY A 5 -19.49 -16.21 -14.91
C GLY A 5 -20.06 -14.99 -14.17
N LYS A 6 -20.45 -15.11 -12.90
CA LYS A 6 -21.20 -14.06 -12.17
C LYS A 6 -20.40 -13.23 -11.16
N LEU A 7 -19.09 -13.44 -11.04
CA LEU A 7 -18.27 -12.78 -10.00
C LEU A 7 -17.31 -11.68 -10.51
N LEU A 8 -17.35 -11.35 -11.81
CA LEU A 8 -16.41 -10.43 -12.45
C LEU A 8 -16.97 -9.07 -12.87
N ALA A 9 -18.20 -8.72 -12.49
CA ALA A 9 -18.70 -7.35 -12.64
C ALA A 9 -19.46 -6.92 -11.39
N SER A 10 -18.76 -6.32 -10.44
CA SER A 10 -19.39 -5.49 -9.41
C SER A 10 -18.73 -4.13 -9.44
N ALA A 11 -19.09 -3.35 -10.46
CA ALA A 11 -18.95 -1.90 -10.40
C ALA A 11 -19.71 -1.42 -9.16
N ALA A 12 -19.12 -0.47 -8.45
CA ALA A 12 -19.73 0.15 -7.29
C ALA A 12 -21.08 0.78 -7.69
N TRP A 13 -22.17 0.28 -7.11
CA TRP A 13 -23.53 0.81 -7.25
C TRP A 13 -24.15 0.66 -8.65
N ASP A 14 -24.31 -0.58 -9.08
CA ASP A 14 -25.20 -0.90 -10.20
C ASP A 14 -26.65 -0.48 -9.84
N ALA A 15 -27.36 0.18 -10.75
CA ALA A 15 -28.80 0.44 -10.61
C ALA A 15 -29.57 -0.86 -10.34
N GLN A 16 -29.06 -2.01 -10.81
CA GLN A 16 -29.57 -3.34 -10.46
C GLN A 16 -29.36 -3.70 -8.99
N SER A 17 -28.22 -3.37 -8.39
CA SER A 17 -27.95 -3.63 -6.96
C SER A 17 -28.88 -2.83 -6.04
N LEU A 18 -29.21 -1.59 -6.43
CA LEU A 18 -30.19 -0.76 -5.73
C LEU A 18 -31.61 -1.27 -5.93
N ASN A 19 -31.94 -1.78 -7.12
CA ASN A 19 -33.26 -2.36 -7.40
C ASN A 19 -33.45 -3.71 -6.69
N GLU A 20 -32.40 -4.52 -6.58
CA GLU A 20 -32.38 -5.75 -5.77
C GLU A 20 -32.51 -5.45 -4.27
N LEU A 21 -31.84 -4.41 -3.78
CA LEU A 21 -31.95 -4.00 -2.39
C LEU A 21 -33.34 -3.44 -2.07
N LYS A 22 -33.92 -2.67 -3.00
CA LYS A 22 -35.31 -2.18 -2.92
C LYS A 22 -36.31 -3.34 -2.93
N ALA A 23 -36.09 -4.36 -3.76
CA ALA A 23 -36.92 -5.57 -3.79
C ALA A 23 -36.81 -6.39 -2.50
N LYS A 24 -35.60 -6.55 -1.93
CA LYS A 24 -35.36 -7.25 -0.66
C LYS A 24 -35.92 -6.47 0.54
N ALA A 25 -35.74 -5.16 0.57
CA ALA A 25 -36.30 -4.28 1.60
C ALA A 25 -37.84 -4.25 1.60
N GLY A 26 -38.47 -4.46 0.44
CA GLY A 26 -39.93 -4.64 0.34
C GLY A 26 -40.46 -5.98 0.84
N GLN A 27 -39.61 -7.02 0.90
CA GLN A 27 -39.97 -8.36 1.38
C GLN A 27 -39.75 -8.52 2.89
N ASP A 28 -38.68 -7.94 3.43
CA ASP A 28 -38.42 -7.90 4.88
C ASP A 28 -37.74 -6.56 5.26
N PRO A 29 -38.52 -5.56 5.70
CA PRO A 29 -37.99 -4.25 6.06
C PRO A 29 -37.03 -4.30 7.25
N ALA A 30 -37.31 -5.15 8.25
CA ALA A 30 -36.54 -5.20 9.49
C ALA A 30 -35.14 -5.82 9.28
N ALA A 31 -35.03 -6.85 8.43
CA ALA A 31 -33.74 -7.47 8.12
C ALA A 31 -32.85 -6.61 7.20
N ASN A 32 -33.44 -5.70 6.41
CA ASN A 32 -32.75 -4.99 5.33
C ASN A 32 -32.47 -3.50 5.60
N ILE A 33 -33.01 -2.90 6.67
CA ILE A 33 -32.71 -1.50 7.06
C ILE A 33 -31.20 -1.29 7.33
N ARG A 34 -30.51 -2.28 7.90
CA ARG A 34 -29.08 -2.17 8.22
C ARG A 34 -28.17 -2.13 6.98
N PRO A 35 -28.35 -3.03 5.99
CA PRO A 35 -27.71 -2.89 4.69
C PRO A 35 -27.94 -1.53 4.04
N VAL A 36 -29.18 -1.04 4.00
CA VAL A 36 -29.53 0.25 3.38
C VAL A 36 -28.87 1.42 4.10
N ALA A 37 -28.91 1.46 5.44
CA ALA A 37 -28.31 2.53 6.24
C ALA A 37 -26.78 2.60 6.06
N ARG A 38 -26.10 1.45 5.89
CA ARG A 38 -24.67 1.41 5.55
C ARG A 38 -24.36 2.02 4.19
N GLN A 39 -25.25 1.87 3.22
CA GLN A 39 -25.06 2.48 1.89
C GLN A 39 -25.21 4.00 1.95
N VAL A 40 -26.18 4.49 2.73
CA VAL A 40 -26.39 5.94 2.94
C VAL A 40 -25.19 6.57 3.68
N GLU A 41 -24.67 5.89 4.70
CA GLU A 41 -23.43 6.31 5.38
C GLU A 41 -22.26 6.40 4.38
N GLY A 42 -22.17 5.48 3.42
CA GLY A 42 -21.11 5.46 2.41
C GLY A 42 -21.18 6.65 1.45
N MET A 43 -22.38 7.01 1.03
CA MET A 43 -22.59 8.23 0.23
C MET A 43 -22.22 9.49 1.00
N PHE A 44 -22.55 9.55 2.29
CA PHE A 44 -22.21 10.69 3.14
C PHE A 44 -20.68 10.84 3.32
N VAL A 45 -19.98 9.74 3.60
CA VAL A 45 -18.51 9.74 3.71
C VAL A 45 -17.87 10.20 2.40
N GLN A 46 -18.38 9.72 1.27
CA GLN A 46 -17.89 10.13 -0.04
C GLN A 46 -18.10 11.63 -0.30
N MET A 47 -19.27 12.16 0.03
CA MET A 47 -19.55 13.60 -0.09
C MET A 47 -18.64 14.42 0.83
N MET A 48 -18.42 13.97 2.06
CA MET A 48 -17.53 14.63 3.01
C MET A 48 -16.08 14.67 2.49
N LEU A 49 -15.53 13.55 2.02
CA LEU A 49 -14.18 13.49 1.45
C LEU A 49 -14.04 14.40 0.23
N LYS A 50 -15.07 14.42 -0.63
CA LYS A 50 -15.13 15.32 -1.78
C LYS A 50 -15.16 16.80 -1.36
N SER A 51 -15.99 17.18 -0.40
CA SER A 51 -16.08 18.56 0.09
C SER A 51 -14.82 19.02 0.82
N MET A 52 -14.18 18.16 1.63
CA MET A 52 -12.89 18.45 2.25
C MET A 52 -11.81 18.75 1.20
N ARG A 53 -11.84 18.03 0.07
CA ARG A 53 -10.91 18.27 -1.04
C ARG A 53 -11.24 19.52 -1.83
N GLU A 54 -12.50 19.78 -2.09
CA GLU A 54 -12.92 21.01 -2.80
C GLU A 54 -12.55 22.28 -2.01
N ALA A 55 -12.40 22.15 -0.69
CA ALA A 55 -11.91 23.21 0.21
C ALA A 55 -10.37 23.33 0.27
N LEU A 56 -9.61 22.38 -0.28
CA LEU A 56 -8.15 22.52 -0.43
C LEU A 56 -7.83 23.41 -1.64
N PRO A 57 -6.81 24.30 -1.57
CA PRO A 57 -6.41 25.13 -2.70
C PRO A 57 -6.12 24.28 -3.94
N LYS A 58 -6.87 24.55 -5.03
CA LYS A 58 -6.75 23.80 -6.29
C LYS A 58 -5.58 24.26 -7.17
N ASP A 59 -4.91 25.35 -6.78
CA ASP A 59 -3.81 25.97 -7.52
C ASP A 59 -2.46 25.61 -6.90
N GLY A 60 -1.97 24.42 -7.23
CA GLY A 60 -0.58 24.05 -7.04
C GLY A 60 -0.01 23.55 -8.37
N LEU A 61 1.24 23.88 -8.67
CA LEU A 61 1.98 23.48 -9.89
C LEU A 61 2.00 21.95 -10.17
N PHE A 62 1.40 21.14 -9.29
CA PHE A 62 1.39 19.68 -9.26
C PHE A 62 -0.02 19.04 -9.41
N SER A 63 -1.09 19.83 -9.61
CA SER A 63 -2.45 19.30 -9.81
C SER A 63 -2.77 19.05 -11.29
N SER A 64 -2.41 17.88 -11.81
CA SER A 64 -2.82 17.43 -13.14
C SER A 64 -4.17 16.68 -13.12
N ASP A 65 -4.82 16.53 -14.28
CA ASP A 65 -6.03 15.72 -14.43
C ASP A 65 -5.80 14.25 -14.05
N GLN A 66 -4.60 13.74 -14.32
CA GLN A 66 -4.18 12.42 -13.89
C GLN A 66 -4.21 12.31 -12.35
N THR A 67 -3.66 13.31 -11.65
CA THR A 67 -3.68 13.34 -10.18
C THR A 67 -5.11 13.38 -9.65
N ARG A 68 -5.99 14.20 -10.24
CA ARG A 68 -7.40 14.29 -9.83
C ARG A 68 -8.12 12.95 -9.96
N LEU A 69 -7.92 12.24 -11.07
CA LEU A 69 -8.50 10.92 -11.31
C LEU A 69 -7.98 9.87 -10.31
N TYR A 70 -6.68 9.84 -10.06
CA TYR A 70 -6.11 8.91 -9.06
C TYR A 70 -6.64 9.20 -7.65
N THR A 71 -6.80 10.47 -7.31
CA THR A 71 -7.25 10.85 -5.97
C THR A 71 -8.77 10.64 -5.83
N SER A 72 -9.56 10.70 -6.90
CA SER A 72 -11.00 10.37 -6.86
C SER A 72 -11.24 8.87 -6.73
N MET A 73 -10.44 8.03 -7.39
CA MET A 73 -10.48 6.58 -7.18
C MET A 73 -10.08 6.20 -5.77
N TYR A 74 -9.09 6.91 -5.22
CA TYR A 74 -8.64 6.73 -3.85
C TYR A 74 -9.74 7.05 -2.82
N ASP A 75 -10.45 8.16 -2.97
CA ASP A 75 -11.58 8.53 -2.10
C ASP A 75 -12.73 7.54 -2.17
N GLN A 76 -13.04 7.06 -3.37
CA GLN A 76 -14.08 6.07 -3.57
C GLN A 76 -13.76 4.77 -2.82
N GLN A 77 -12.49 4.35 -2.84
CA GLN A 77 -12.06 3.16 -2.12
C GLN A 77 -12.08 3.38 -0.60
N ILE A 78 -11.67 4.55 -0.12
CA ILE A 78 -11.73 4.91 1.30
C ILE A 78 -13.19 4.89 1.78
N ALA A 79 -14.11 5.52 1.05
CA ALA A 79 -15.51 5.58 1.43
C ALA A 79 -16.13 4.18 1.57
N GLN A 80 -15.87 3.29 0.62
CA GLN A 80 -16.37 1.91 0.65
C GLN A 80 -15.82 1.11 1.84
N GLN A 81 -14.54 1.28 2.15
CA GLN A 81 -13.89 0.54 3.23
C GLN A 81 -14.24 1.07 4.62
N MET A 82 -14.37 2.39 4.76
CA MET A 82 -14.82 3.01 6.01
C MET A 82 -16.23 2.54 6.38
N THR A 83 -17.09 2.26 5.39
CA THR A 83 -18.44 1.73 5.62
C THR A 83 -18.55 0.21 5.72
N ALA A 84 -17.58 -0.53 5.19
CA ALA A 84 -17.55 -2.00 5.31
C ALA A 84 -17.07 -2.48 6.69
N GLY A 85 -16.30 -1.65 7.41
CA GLY A 85 -15.83 -1.89 8.78
C GLY A 85 -16.84 -1.52 9.87
N LYS A 86 -16.38 -0.85 10.93
CA LYS A 86 -17.25 -0.37 12.04
C LYS A 86 -18.14 0.83 11.63
N GLY A 87 -17.95 1.40 10.43
CA GLY A 87 -18.65 2.61 10.00
C GLY A 87 -18.25 3.84 10.81
N LEU A 88 -18.85 4.99 10.50
CA LEU A 88 -18.82 6.18 11.37
C LEU A 88 -19.85 6.08 12.50
N GLY A 89 -20.70 5.05 12.47
CA GLY A 89 -21.78 4.82 13.42
C GLY A 89 -23.10 5.48 13.03
N LEU A 90 -23.13 6.22 11.91
CA LEU A 90 -24.35 6.86 11.38
C LEU A 90 -25.34 5.80 10.89
N ALA A 91 -24.86 4.71 10.29
CA ALA A 91 -25.70 3.61 9.86
C ALA A 91 -26.41 2.95 11.06
N ASP A 92 -25.71 2.74 12.16
CA ASP A 92 -26.29 2.15 13.37
C ASP A 92 -27.26 3.12 14.07
N MET A 93 -27.02 4.44 14.01
CA MET A 93 -27.96 5.47 14.48
C MET A 93 -29.25 5.51 13.63
N MET A 94 -29.13 5.46 12.29
CA MET A 94 -30.29 5.41 11.40
C MET A 94 -31.11 4.14 11.64
N VAL A 95 -30.45 2.98 11.80
CA VAL A 95 -31.10 1.72 12.17
C VAL A 95 -31.83 1.90 13.51
N LYS A 96 -31.18 2.48 14.53
CA LYS A 96 -31.77 2.68 15.85
C LYS A 96 -32.97 3.65 15.83
N GLN A 97 -32.94 4.70 15.01
CA GLN A 97 -34.01 5.67 14.86
C GLN A 97 -35.19 5.16 14.00
N MET A 98 -34.93 4.24 13.07
CA MET A 98 -35.97 3.62 12.23
C MET A 98 -36.61 2.37 12.89
N THR A 99 -35.89 1.71 13.81
CA THR A 99 -36.38 0.53 14.55
C THR A 99 -36.88 0.86 15.95
N GLY A 100 -36.40 1.94 16.56
CA GLY A 100 -36.88 2.48 17.83
C GLY A 100 -37.77 3.69 17.60
N GLY A 101 -39.08 3.50 17.66
CA GLY A 101 -40.07 4.58 17.58
C GLY A 101 -40.12 5.48 18.82
N GLN A 102 -38.99 6.04 19.26
CA GLN A 102 -38.95 7.01 20.36
C GLN A 102 -37.98 8.16 20.06
N THR A 103 -38.56 9.36 20.03
CA THR A 103 -37.89 10.64 20.19
C THR A 103 -37.00 10.61 21.45
N MET A 104 -35.70 10.89 21.31
CA MET A 104 -34.86 11.19 22.46
C MET A 104 -34.74 12.71 22.65
N PRO A 105 -34.72 13.21 23.91
CA PRO A 105 -34.69 14.63 24.21
C PRO A 105 -33.37 15.28 23.77
N ALA A 106 -33.46 16.54 23.36
CA ALA A 106 -32.40 17.29 22.69
C ALA A 106 -31.22 17.76 23.57
N ASP A 107 -30.93 17.11 24.70
CA ASP A 107 -30.01 17.71 25.70
C ASP A 107 -28.83 16.85 26.15
N ASP A 108 -28.55 15.72 25.48
CA ASP A 108 -27.29 14.98 25.69
C ASP A 108 -26.69 14.59 24.33
N ALA A 109 -26.03 15.54 23.69
CA ALA A 109 -25.14 15.26 22.57
C ALA A 109 -23.82 14.70 23.13
N PRO A 110 -23.47 13.42 22.89
CA PRO A 110 -22.13 12.95 23.19
C PRO A 110 -21.18 13.66 22.22
N GLN A 111 -20.30 14.51 22.75
CA GLN A 111 -19.22 15.08 21.96
C GLN A 111 -18.39 13.94 21.37
N VAL A 112 -18.43 13.84 20.04
CA VAL A 112 -17.74 12.82 19.26
C VAL A 112 -16.23 13.00 19.47
N PRO A 113 -15.49 12.02 20.02
CA PRO A 113 -14.04 12.11 20.06
C PRO A 113 -13.52 11.86 18.64
N LEU A 114 -13.34 12.94 17.87
CA LEU A 114 -12.52 12.90 16.66
C LEU A 114 -11.06 12.71 17.07
N LYS A 115 -10.65 11.45 17.24
CA LYS A 115 -9.25 11.05 17.20
C LYS A 115 -9.12 9.83 16.30
N PHE A 116 -9.03 10.08 15.00
CA PHE A 116 -8.43 9.10 14.09
C PHE A 116 -6.90 9.20 14.26
N SER A 117 -6.24 8.16 14.76
CA SER A 117 -4.79 8.07 14.64
C SER A 117 -4.42 7.74 13.19
N LEU A 118 -3.44 8.46 12.63
CA LEU A 118 -2.92 8.24 11.27
C LEU A 118 -2.51 6.78 11.00
N GLU A 119 -2.14 6.04 12.06
CA GLU A 119 -1.72 4.64 11.99
C GLU A 119 -2.84 3.70 11.55
N THR A 120 -4.08 3.95 12.00
CA THR A 120 -5.23 3.10 11.66
C THR A 120 -5.68 3.29 10.21
N VAL A 121 -5.52 4.50 9.65
CA VAL A 121 -5.87 4.80 8.25
C VAL A 121 -4.89 4.11 7.29
N ASN A 122 -3.59 4.08 7.62
CA ASN A 122 -2.55 3.44 6.81
C ASN A 122 -2.64 1.90 6.78
N SER A 123 -3.11 1.26 7.85
CA SER A 123 -3.22 -0.20 7.89
C SER A 123 -4.35 -0.74 7.01
N TYR A 124 -5.49 -0.03 6.90
CA TYR A 124 -6.63 -0.46 6.09
C TYR A 124 -6.43 -0.20 4.58
N GLN A 125 -5.68 0.85 4.24
CA GLN A 125 -5.33 1.22 2.85
C GLN A 125 -4.55 0.13 2.11
N ASN A 126 -3.67 -0.60 2.80
CA ASN A 126 -2.78 -1.60 2.17
C ASN A 126 -3.46 -2.95 1.88
N GLN A 127 -4.51 -3.30 2.61
CA GLN A 127 -5.24 -4.57 2.41
C GLN A 127 -6.20 -4.50 1.21
N ALA A 128 -6.73 -3.31 0.92
CA ALA A 128 -7.65 -3.01 -0.18
C ALA A 128 -7.05 -3.30 -1.56
N LEU A 129 -5.85 -2.77 -1.78
CA LEU A 129 -5.16 -2.78 -3.06
C LEU A 129 -4.73 -4.21 -3.43
N THR A 130 -4.33 -5.01 -2.42
CA THR A 130 -3.96 -6.42 -2.58
C THR A 130 -5.13 -7.27 -3.08
N GLN A 131 -6.37 -6.96 -2.66
CA GLN A 131 -7.55 -7.73 -3.06
C GLN A 131 -8.06 -7.35 -4.47
N LEU A 132 -7.93 -6.08 -4.86
CA LEU A 132 -8.27 -5.60 -6.20
C LEU A 132 -7.34 -6.18 -7.28
N VAL A 133 -6.03 -6.25 -7.00
CA VAL A 133 -5.04 -6.85 -7.94
C VAL A 133 -5.27 -8.35 -8.11
N ARG A 134 -5.66 -9.07 -7.05
CA ARG A 134 -5.99 -10.51 -7.12
C ARG A 134 -7.25 -10.82 -7.93
N LYS A 135 -8.23 -9.91 -7.95
CA LYS A 135 -9.54 -10.15 -8.59
C LYS A 135 -9.60 -9.71 -10.06
N ALA A 136 -8.65 -8.88 -10.52
CA ALA A 136 -8.63 -8.30 -11.86
C ALA A 136 -7.77 -9.04 -12.90
N ILE A 137 -7.21 -10.21 -12.61
CA ILE A 137 -6.31 -10.92 -13.53
C ILE A 137 -6.86 -12.33 -13.87
N PRO A 138 -7.16 -12.64 -15.14
CA PRO A 138 -7.49 -13.99 -15.56
C PRO A 138 -6.27 -14.92 -15.44
N LYS A 139 -6.47 -16.13 -14.91
CA LYS A 139 -5.48 -17.22 -15.02
C LYS A 139 -5.42 -17.68 -16.49
N THR A 140 -4.34 -17.37 -17.19
CA THR A 140 -4.03 -17.96 -18.50
C THR A 140 -2.99 -19.08 -18.37
N PRO A 141 -3.12 -20.17 -19.14
CA PRO A 141 -2.19 -21.29 -19.10
C PRO A 141 -0.89 -21.00 -19.86
N ASP A 142 0.11 -21.83 -19.53
CA ASP A 142 1.53 -21.74 -19.87
C ASP A 142 1.90 -21.27 -21.28
N SER A 143 2.85 -20.36 -21.34
CA SER A 143 3.78 -20.22 -22.47
C SER A 143 5.12 -19.69 -21.96
N SER A 144 6.19 -20.23 -22.55
CA SER A 144 7.58 -20.17 -22.16
C SER A 144 8.19 -18.77 -22.27
N ASP A 145 8.12 -18.02 -21.17
CA ASP A 145 9.03 -16.95 -20.74
C ASP A 145 8.78 -16.84 -19.22
N ALA A 146 9.79 -17.15 -18.40
CA ALA A 146 9.62 -17.46 -16.97
C ALA A 146 8.57 -16.53 -16.30
N PRO A 147 7.37 -17.04 -15.96
CA PRO A 147 6.32 -16.20 -15.42
C PRO A 147 6.79 -15.66 -14.08
N LEU A 148 6.97 -14.33 -14.01
CA LEU A 148 7.26 -13.62 -12.77
C LEU A 148 6.22 -14.03 -11.72
N SER A 149 6.68 -14.55 -10.58
CA SER A 149 5.82 -14.98 -9.47
C SER A 149 4.87 -13.86 -9.08
N GLY A 150 3.65 -14.20 -8.65
CA GLY A 150 2.68 -13.24 -8.13
C GLY A 150 3.26 -12.34 -7.03
N ASP A 151 4.22 -12.87 -6.28
CA ASP A 151 4.93 -12.18 -5.21
C ASP A 151 5.68 -10.91 -5.67
N SER A 152 6.31 -10.94 -6.86
CA SER A 152 7.08 -9.80 -7.36
C SER A 152 6.19 -8.61 -7.71
N LYS A 153 4.97 -8.88 -8.20
CA LYS A 153 3.98 -7.85 -8.53
C LYS A 153 3.36 -7.24 -7.27
N ASP A 154 3.01 -8.09 -6.31
CA ASP A 154 2.46 -7.64 -5.02
C ASP A 154 3.48 -6.80 -4.25
N PHE A 155 4.76 -7.20 -4.29
CA PHE A 155 5.87 -6.44 -3.73
C PHE A 155 5.99 -5.05 -4.36
N LEU A 156 5.98 -4.96 -5.70
CA LEU A 156 6.04 -3.69 -6.41
C LEU A 156 4.85 -2.79 -6.07
N ALA A 157 3.63 -3.35 -6.03
CA ALA A 157 2.44 -2.59 -5.67
C ALA A 157 2.56 -1.96 -4.27
N ARG A 158 3.05 -2.73 -3.29
CA ARG A 158 3.22 -2.29 -1.90
C ARG A 158 4.32 -1.24 -1.72
N LEU A 159 5.43 -1.36 -2.46
CA LEU A 159 6.59 -0.48 -2.27
C LEU A 159 6.67 0.70 -3.24
N SER A 160 5.94 0.69 -4.36
CA SER A 160 6.03 1.73 -5.39
C SER A 160 5.84 3.15 -4.85
N LEU A 161 4.75 3.40 -4.13
CA LEU A 161 4.44 4.70 -3.54
C LEU A 161 5.48 5.12 -2.47
N PRO A 162 5.75 4.32 -1.43
CA PRO A 162 6.69 4.75 -0.40
C PRO A 162 8.12 4.90 -0.95
N ALA A 163 8.52 4.12 -1.96
CA ALA A 163 9.82 4.29 -2.61
C ALA A 163 9.88 5.59 -3.44
N ARG A 164 8.78 6.00 -4.10
CA ARG A 164 8.71 7.29 -4.77
C ARG A 164 8.82 8.45 -3.79
N LEU A 165 8.09 8.39 -2.67
CA LEU A 165 8.16 9.44 -1.64
C LEU A 165 9.55 9.54 -1.01
N ALA A 166 10.19 8.41 -0.71
CA ALA A 166 11.57 8.38 -0.21
C ALA A 166 12.57 8.92 -1.26
N SER A 167 12.34 8.65 -2.54
CA SER A 167 13.12 9.19 -3.65
C SER A 167 13.06 10.71 -3.71
N GLU A 168 11.85 11.28 -3.66
CA GLU A 168 11.62 12.73 -3.66
C GLU A 168 12.29 13.43 -2.47
N GLN A 169 12.33 12.79 -1.31
CA GLN A 169 12.96 13.33 -0.09
C GLN A 169 14.49 13.35 -0.14
N SER A 170 15.12 12.45 -0.91
CA SER A 170 16.55 12.17 -0.81
C SER A 170 17.34 12.37 -2.09
N GLY A 171 16.66 12.50 -3.24
CA GLY A 171 17.27 12.50 -4.56
C GLY A 171 17.69 11.10 -5.06
N VAL A 172 17.62 10.06 -4.21
CA VAL A 172 17.94 8.68 -4.61
C VAL A 172 16.89 8.17 -5.60
N PRO A 173 17.25 7.65 -6.79
CA PRO A 173 16.26 7.21 -7.78
C PRO A 173 15.28 6.14 -7.26
N HIS A 174 13.98 6.33 -7.46
CA HIS A 174 12.94 5.41 -6.96
C HIS A 174 13.10 3.94 -7.41
N HIS A 175 13.46 3.69 -8.68
CA HIS A 175 13.72 2.33 -9.16
C HIS A 175 14.98 1.71 -8.54
N LEU A 176 15.95 2.51 -8.09
CA LEU A 176 17.11 2.02 -7.37
C LEU A 176 16.70 1.51 -5.99
N ILE A 177 15.89 2.29 -5.26
CA ILE A 177 15.35 1.93 -3.95
C ILE A 177 14.56 0.61 -4.05
N LEU A 178 13.66 0.50 -5.04
CA LEU A 178 12.88 -0.71 -5.28
C LEU A 178 13.76 -1.91 -5.65
N ALA A 179 14.78 -1.71 -6.49
CA ALA A 179 15.67 -2.78 -6.91
C ALA A 179 16.50 -3.31 -5.75
N GLN A 180 17.01 -2.43 -4.88
CA GLN A 180 17.71 -2.85 -3.67
C GLN A 180 16.75 -3.58 -2.74
N ALA A 181 15.57 -3.02 -2.46
CA ALA A 181 14.60 -3.68 -1.61
C ALA A 181 14.23 -5.09 -2.13
N ALA A 182 14.04 -5.25 -3.44
CA ALA A 182 13.75 -6.54 -4.06
C ALA A 182 14.93 -7.52 -3.95
N LEU A 183 16.16 -7.04 -4.19
CA LEU A 183 17.37 -7.86 -4.12
C LEU A 183 17.65 -8.33 -2.68
N GLU A 184 17.60 -7.41 -1.72
CA GLU A 184 17.94 -7.69 -0.30
C GLU A 184 16.89 -8.59 0.36
N SER A 185 15.59 -8.37 0.09
CA SER A 185 14.50 -9.15 0.68
C SER A 185 14.08 -10.38 -0.13
N GLY A 186 14.66 -10.57 -1.32
CA GLY A 186 14.19 -11.56 -2.28
C GLY A 186 12.72 -11.37 -2.63
N TRP A 187 12.36 -10.19 -3.15
CA TRP A 187 10.98 -9.80 -3.47
C TRP A 187 10.01 -9.87 -2.27
N GLY A 188 10.50 -9.55 -1.08
CA GLY A 188 9.72 -9.56 0.15
C GLY A 188 9.48 -10.93 0.76
N GLN A 189 10.11 -12.00 0.23
CA GLN A 189 10.00 -13.36 0.77
C GLN A 189 10.76 -13.54 2.09
N ARG A 190 11.84 -12.79 2.28
CA ARG A 190 12.70 -12.84 3.47
C ARG A 190 12.35 -11.72 4.44
N GLN A 191 11.18 -11.81 5.06
CA GLN A 191 10.74 -10.81 6.03
C GLN A 191 11.40 -11.02 7.39
N ILE A 192 11.91 -9.94 7.97
CA ILE A 192 12.26 -9.88 9.38
C ILE A 192 10.96 -9.67 10.15
N LEU A 193 10.57 -10.68 10.92
CA LEU A 193 9.39 -10.60 11.78
C LEU A 193 9.81 -10.18 13.20
N ARG A 194 8.85 -9.60 13.92
CA ARG A 194 8.91 -9.41 15.37
C ARG A 194 8.64 -10.75 16.07
N GLU A 195 8.95 -10.82 17.36
CA GLU A 195 8.73 -12.02 18.18
C GLU A 195 7.27 -12.50 18.17
N ASN A 196 6.32 -11.57 18.04
CA ASN A 196 4.88 -11.86 17.94
C ASN A 196 4.41 -12.24 16.52
N GLY A 197 5.32 -12.36 15.54
CA GLY A 197 5.01 -12.68 14.15
C GLY A 197 4.60 -11.50 13.27
N GLU A 198 4.50 -10.29 13.83
CA GLU A 198 4.20 -9.08 13.05
C GLU A 198 5.38 -8.68 12.15
N PRO A 199 5.13 -8.05 11.00
CA PRO A 199 6.22 -7.54 10.15
C PRO A 199 6.99 -6.41 10.84
N SER A 200 8.32 -6.44 10.74
CA SER A 200 9.15 -5.29 11.13
C SER A 200 9.20 -4.19 10.06
N TYR A 201 8.70 -4.47 8.86
CA TYR A 201 8.86 -3.68 7.62
C TYR A 201 10.31 -3.43 7.18
N ASN A 202 11.29 -4.04 7.85
CA ASN A 202 12.71 -3.82 7.61
C ASN A 202 13.21 -4.60 6.38
N VAL A 203 12.82 -4.11 5.20
CA VAL A 203 13.09 -4.76 3.90
C VAL A 203 14.59 -4.79 3.53
N PHE A 204 15.41 -3.93 4.12
CA PHE A 204 16.86 -3.87 3.87
C PHE A 204 17.70 -4.57 4.94
N GLY A 205 17.07 -5.16 5.96
CA GLY A 205 17.82 -5.80 7.05
C GLY A 205 18.71 -4.83 7.83
N VAL A 206 18.27 -3.59 8.04
CA VAL A 206 19.04 -2.58 8.79
C VAL A 206 19.18 -3.00 10.24
N LYS A 207 20.42 -3.25 10.67
CA LYS A 207 20.75 -3.55 12.07
C LYS A 207 20.48 -2.33 12.96
N ALA A 208 20.03 -2.59 14.19
CA ALA A 208 19.87 -1.56 15.20
C ALA A 208 21.23 -1.24 15.83
N THR A 209 21.66 0.01 15.73
CA THR A 209 22.89 0.54 16.33
C THR A 209 22.56 1.35 17.58
N ALA A 210 23.58 1.78 18.34
CA ALA A 210 23.37 2.62 19.54
C ALA A 210 22.64 3.95 19.25
N SER A 211 22.68 4.43 18.01
CA SER A 211 21.95 5.63 17.57
C SER A 211 20.46 5.40 17.27
N TRP A 212 20.02 4.14 17.16
CA TRP A 212 18.62 3.81 16.92
C TRP A 212 17.84 3.88 18.24
N LYS A 213 16.78 4.69 18.26
CA LYS A 213 15.92 4.91 19.43
C LYS A 213 14.54 4.23 19.31
N GLY A 214 14.24 3.66 18.15
CA GLY A 214 12.97 3.01 17.88
C GLY A 214 12.92 1.56 18.39
N PRO A 215 11.82 0.85 18.14
CA PRO A 215 11.69 -0.54 18.51
C PRO A 215 12.69 -1.42 17.74
N VAL A 216 13.02 -2.57 18.33
CA VAL A 216 13.93 -3.55 17.74
C VAL A 216 13.30 -4.94 17.78
N THR A 217 13.78 -5.82 16.91
CA THR A 217 13.53 -7.26 16.96
C THR A 217 14.87 -7.98 16.94
N GLU A 218 14.99 -9.06 17.70
CA GLU A 218 16.22 -9.86 17.76
C GLU A 218 16.04 -11.15 16.97
N ILE A 219 16.90 -11.38 15.98
CA ILE A 219 16.90 -12.59 15.17
C ILE A 219 18.24 -13.29 15.35
N THR A 220 18.19 -14.60 15.62
CA THR A 220 19.38 -15.45 15.61
C THR A 220 19.79 -15.71 14.15
N THR A 221 20.86 -15.09 13.70
CA THR A 221 21.45 -15.32 12.38
C THR A 221 22.58 -16.35 12.47
N THR A 222 22.86 -17.01 11.36
CA THR A 222 24.11 -17.77 11.19
C THR A 222 25.08 -16.85 10.45
N GLU A 223 26.12 -16.38 11.13
CA GLU A 223 27.21 -15.63 10.48
C GLU A 223 28.42 -16.56 10.32
N TYR A 224 29.14 -16.42 9.21
CA TYR A 224 30.36 -17.17 8.95
C TYR A 224 31.57 -16.31 9.31
N GLU A 225 32.19 -16.57 10.45
CA GLU A 225 33.44 -15.93 10.87
C GLU A 225 34.58 -16.92 10.59
N ASN A 226 35.56 -16.54 9.76
CA ASN A 226 36.71 -17.38 9.39
C ASN A 226 36.36 -18.78 8.84
N GLY A 227 35.20 -18.93 8.18
CA GLY A 227 34.74 -20.20 7.61
C GLY A 227 33.93 -21.07 8.56
N GLU A 228 33.79 -20.69 9.83
CA GLU A 228 32.95 -21.39 10.81
C GLU A 228 31.56 -20.76 10.94
N ALA A 229 30.52 -21.58 10.91
CA ALA A 229 29.14 -21.14 11.08
C ALA A 229 28.84 -20.89 12.56
N LYS A 230 28.67 -19.62 12.94
CA LYS A 230 28.36 -19.20 14.31
C LYS A 230 26.95 -18.64 14.40
N LYS A 231 26.19 -19.13 15.38
CA LYS A 231 24.87 -18.56 15.70
C LYS A 231 25.08 -17.29 16.52
N VAL A 232 24.69 -16.16 15.96
CA VAL A 232 24.80 -14.86 16.61
C VAL A 232 23.43 -14.20 16.67
N LYS A 233 23.16 -13.51 17.77
CA LYS A 233 21.94 -12.71 17.92
C LYS A 233 22.20 -11.34 17.31
N ALA A 234 21.41 -10.98 16.30
CA ALA A 234 21.46 -9.68 15.68
C ALA A 234 20.16 -8.90 15.97
N LYS A 235 20.30 -7.65 16.37
CA LYS A 235 19.17 -6.73 16.56
C LYS A 235 18.92 -5.97 15.28
N PHE A 236 17.67 -5.98 14.83
CA PHE A 236 17.21 -5.26 13.65
C PHE A 236 16.23 -4.16 14.04
N ARG A 237 16.25 -3.06 13.29
CA ARG A 237 15.26 -1.98 13.45
C ARG A 237 13.87 -2.51 13.13
N VAL A 238 12.87 -2.05 13.86
CA VAL A 238 11.45 -2.26 13.58
C VAL A 238 10.86 -0.92 13.20
N TYR A 239 10.11 -0.88 12.11
CA TYR A 239 9.41 0.30 11.64
C TYR A 239 7.90 0.12 11.77
N SER A 240 7.17 1.22 11.74
CA SER A 240 5.71 1.29 11.69
C SER A 240 5.14 1.00 10.29
N SER A 241 5.94 1.23 9.25
CA SER A 241 5.52 1.08 7.86
C SER A 241 6.70 0.95 6.89
N TYR A 242 6.43 0.53 5.65
CA TYR A 242 7.42 0.56 4.58
C TYR A 242 7.90 1.97 4.23
N LEU A 243 7.06 2.99 4.40
CA LEU A 243 7.47 4.38 4.19
C LEU A 243 8.57 4.76 5.18
N GLU A 244 8.37 4.47 6.48
CA GLU A 244 9.40 4.75 7.49
C GLU A 244 10.69 3.97 7.22
N ALA A 245 10.59 2.69 6.85
CA ALA A 245 11.75 1.87 6.52
C ALA A 245 12.55 2.43 5.33
N LEU A 246 11.86 2.87 4.26
CA LEU A 246 12.47 3.43 3.07
C LEU A 246 13.03 4.83 3.33
N SER A 247 12.34 5.66 4.10
CA SER A 247 12.81 6.98 4.52
C SER A 247 14.06 6.89 5.41
N ASP A 248 14.10 5.96 6.38
CA ASP A 248 15.30 5.74 7.20
C ASP A 248 16.47 5.25 6.35
N TYR A 249 16.22 4.32 5.42
CA TYR A 249 17.22 3.83 4.49
C TYR A 249 17.86 4.94 3.65
N VAL A 250 17.04 5.76 2.97
CA VAL A 250 17.58 6.85 2.14
C VAL A 250 18.22 7.94 2.97
N ALA A 251 17.76 8.17 4.21
CA ALA A 251 18.41 9.09 5.14
C ALA A 251 19.81 8.59 5.56
N LEU A 252 20.01 7.28 5.73
CA LEU A 252 21.33 6.71 6.00
C LEU A 252 22.28 6.92 4.82
N LEU A 253 21.80 6.79 3.59
CA LEU A 253 22.57 7.12 2.39
C LEU A 253 22.90 8.61 2.34
N ALA A 254 21.89 9.48 2.48
CA ALA A 254 22.05 10.92 2.36
C ALA A 254 22.96 11.55 3.43
N ARG A 255 22.98 10.99 4.66
CA ARG A 255 23.83 11.50 5.75
C ARG A 255 25.30 11.12 5.62
N ASN A 256 25.63 10.13 4.79
CA ASN A 256 27.00 9.67 4.65
C ASN A 256 27.60 10.23 3.35
N PRO A 257 28.58 11.15 3.40
CA PRO A 257 29.18 11.76 2.21
C PRO A 257 29.73 10.76 1.19
N ARG A 258 30.09 9.55 1.64
CA ARG A 258 30.47 8.42 0.79
C ARG A 258 29.43 8.11 -0.30
N TYR A 259 28.14 8.34 -0.03
CA TYR A 259 27.04 8.06 -0.95
C TYR A 259 26.47 9.30 -1.65
N ALA A 260 27.16 10.44 -1.61
CA ALA A 260 26.67 11.68 -2.24
C ALA A 260 26.34 11.51 -3.75
N ALA A 261 27.17 10.74 -4.47
CA ALA A 261 26.92 10.44 -5.88
C ALA A 261 25.65 9.60 -6.13
N VAL A 262 25.17 8.87 -5.11
CA VAL A 262 23.93 8.09 -5.18
C VAL A 262 22.71 9.01 -5.07
N THR A 263 22.77 10.01 -4.18
CA THR A 263 21.69 11.00 -3.99
C THR A 263 21.56 12.00 -5.14
N THR A 264 22.59 12.15 -5.96
CA THR A 264 22.58 13.04 -7.14
C THR A 264 22.49 12.28 -8.46
N ALA A 265 22.30 10.96 -8.43
CA ALA A 265 22.23 10.15 -9.65
C ALA A 265 20.95 10.46 -10.44
N ALA A 266 21.07 10.70 -11.75
CA ALA A 266 19.90 11.00 -12.58
C ALA A 266 19.09 9.73 -12.93
N THR A 267 19.74 8.57 -12.93
CA THR A 267 19.09 7.28 -13.22
C THR A 267 19.44 6.24 -12.18
N ALA A 268 18.57 5.23 -12.06
CA ALA A 268 18.82 4.11 -11.16
C ALA A 268 20.10 3.34 -11.53
N GLU A 269 20.42 3.21 -12.82
CA GLU A 269 21.65 2.59 -13.29
C GLU A 269 22.90 3.36 -12.85
N GLN A 270 22.88 4.69 -12.96
CA GLN A 270 23.97 5.53 -12.46
C GLN A 270 24.12 5.39 -10.95
N GLY A 271 23.01 5.36 -10.22
CA GLY A 271 23.01 5.15 -8.77
C GLY A 271 23.55 3.78 -8.36
N ALA A 272 23.28 2.73 -9.13
CA ALA A 272 23.84 1.39 -8.90
C ALA A 272 25.37 1.36 -9.04
N VAL A 273 25.90 2.03 -10.07
CA VAL A 273 27.35 2.21 -10.24
C VAL A 273 27.94 3.03 -9.09
N ALA A 274 27.28 4.13 -8.70
CA ALA A 274 27.70 4.98 -7.59
C ALA A 274 27.76 4.20 -6.26
N LEU A 275 26.79 3.32 -5.99
CA LEU A 275 26.79 2.45 -4.81
C LEU A 275 27.99 1.49 -4.80
N GLN A 276 28.31 0.88 -5.94
CA GLN A 276 29.47 -0.02 -6.02
C GLN A 276 30.78 0.76 -5.82
N ASN A 277 30.94 1.92 -6.47
CA ASN A 277 32.13 2.76 -6.30
C ASN A 277 32.30 3.27 -4.87
N ALA A 278 31.17 3.50 -4.18
CA ALA A 278 31.13 3.88 -2.76
C ALA A 278 31.47 2.70 -1.82
N GLY A 279 31.61 1.47 -2.34
CA GLY A 279 31.88 0.29 -1.53
C GLY A 279 30.68 -0.16 -0.69
N TYR A 280 29.45 0.00 -1.20
CA TYR A 280 28.23 -0.44 -0.52
C TYR A 280 28.21 -1.95 -0.26
N ALA A 281 28.70 -2.73 -1.22
CA ALA A 281 28.83 -4.18 -1.11
C ALA A 281 30.26 -4.62 -1.49
N THR A 282 30.75 -5.67 -0.85
CA THR A 282 32.05 -6.28 -1.16
C THR A 282 32.03 -7.14 -2.42
N ASP A 283 30.83 -7.48 -2.91
CA ASP A 283 30.65 -8.25 -4.13
C ASP A 283 31.02 -7.44 -5.39
N PRO A 284 32.01 -7.89 -6.20
CA PRO A 284 32.41 -7.18 -7.42
C PRO A 284 31.32 -7.14 -8.50
N ASN A 285 30.28 -7.98 -8.40
CA ASN A 285 29.16 -8.02 -9.33
C ASN A 285 27.90 -7.30 -8.81
N TYR A 286 27.99 -6.55 -7.71
CA TYR A 286 26.84 -5.92 -7.08
C TYR A 286 26.07 -4.99 -8.03
N ALA A 287 26.74 -4.03 -8.70
CA ALA A 287 26.04 -3.12 -9.61
C ALA A 287 25.44 -3.88 -10.79
N ARG A 288 26.09 -4.95 -11.30
CA ARG A 288 25.53 -5.76 -12.39
C ARG A 288 24.23 -6.44 -11.96
N LYS A 289 24.19 -7.05 -10.78
CA LYS A 289 22.97 -7.65 -10.22
C LYS A 289 21.87 -6.62 -10.02
N LEU A 290 22.24 -5.44 -9.50
CA LEU A 290 21.29 -4.38 -9.23
C LEU A 290 20.73 -3.77 -10.53
N THR A 291 21.56 -3.56 -11.55
CA THR A 291 21.13 -3.09 -12.88
C THR A 291 20.18 -4.09 -13.55
N SER A 292 20.45 -5.41 -13.43
CA SER A 292 19.52 -6.44 -13.93
C SER A 292 18.14 -6.34 -13.24
N MET A 293 18.14 -6.15 -11.92
CA MET A 293 16.91 -5.95 -11.15
C MET A 293 16.17 -4.65 -11.56
N ILE A 294 16.90 -3.56 -11.81
CA ILE A 294 16.34 -2.29 -12.30
C ILE A 294 15.65 -2.50 -13.66
N GLN A 295 16.28 -3.21 -14.58
CA GLN A 295 15.72 -3.51 -15.91
C GLN A 295 14.44 -4.34 -15.79
N GLN A 296 14.44 -5.36 -14.93
CA GLN A 296 13.27 -6.18 -14.64
C GLN A 296 12.12 -5.33 -14.09
N LEU A 297 12.40 -4.42 -13.15
CA LEU A 297 11.39 -3.52 -12.57
C LEU A 297 10.84 -2.52 -13.59
N LYS A 298 11.69 -1.96 -14.47
CA LYS A 298 11.24 -1.08 -15.56
C LYS A 298 10.26 -1.80 -16.47
N ALA A 299 10.60 -3.00 -16.95
CA ALA A 299 9.72 -3.81 -17.76
C ALA A 299 8.39 -4.14 -17.06
N MET A 300 8.43 -4.43 -15.74
CA MET A 300 7.23 -4.63 -14.93
C MET A 300 6.37 -3.36 -14.84
N SER A 301 6.98 -2.21 -14.58
CA SER A 301 6.27 -0.93 -14.47
C SER A 301 5.59 -0.53 -15.78
N GLU A 302 6.24 -0.77 -16.92
CA GLU A 302 5.66 -0.55 -18.26
C GLU A 302 4.48 -1.48 -18.51
N LYS A 303 4.60 -2.77 -18.14
CA LYS A 303 3.51 -3.74 -18.28
C LYS A 303 2.31 -3.34 -17.43
N VAL A 304 2.55 -2.93 -16.18
CA VAL A 304 1.52 -2.44 -15.27
C VAL A 304 0.84 -1.19 -15.85
N SER A 305 1.60 -0.22 -16.36
CA SER A 305 1.06 0.97 -17.02
C SER A 305 0.17 0.62 -18.21
N LYS A 306 0.64 -0.26 -19.11
CA LYS A 306 -0.13 -0.71 -20.28
C LYS A 306 -1.41 -1.44 -19.89
N THR A 307 -1.36 -2.29 -18.86
CA THR A 307 -2.55 -2.98 -18.35
C THR A 307 -3.59 -1.98 -17.81
N TYR A 308 -3.17 -0.92 -17.12
CA TYR A 308 -4.10 0.11 -16.67
C TYR A 308 -4.72 0.89 -17.83
N SER A 309 -3.94 1.30 -18.82
CA SER A 309 -4.45 1.99 -20.02
C SER A 309 -5.48 1.12 -20.76
N ALA A 310 -5.15 -0.14 -21.04
CA ALA A 310 -6.04 -1.05 -21.75
C ALA A 310 -7.33 -1.39 -20.98
N ASN A 311 -7.29 -1.40 -19.64
CA ASN A 311 -8.52 -1.59 -18.85
C ASN A 311 -9.40 -0.34 -18.85
N LEU A 312 -8.81 0.86 -18.89
CA LEU A 312 -9.57 2.11 -19.00
C LEU A 312 -10.23 2.25 -20.37
N ASP A 313 -9.55 1.85 -21.45
CA ASP A 313 -10.12 1.85 -22.81
C ASP A 313 -11.30 0.86 -22.96
N ASN A 314 -11.35 -0.17 -22.11
CA ASN A 314 -12.47 -1.11 -22.06
C ASN A 314 -13.61 -0.67 -21.10
N LEU A 315 -13.41 0.42 -20.35
CA LEU A 315 -14.37 0.96 -19.38
C LEU A 315 -15.11 2.20 -19.90
N PHE A 316 -14.74 2.71 -21.07
CA PHE A 316 -15.38 3.81 -21.80
C PHE A 316 -15.73 3.39 -23.22
#